data_AF-A0A2G7GVN0-F1
#
_entry.id   AF-A0A2G7GVN0-F1
#
_cell.length_a   1.000
_cell.length_b   1.000
_cell.length_c   1.000
_cell.angle_alpha   90.00
_cell.angle_beta   90.00
_cell.angle_gamma   90.00
#
_symmetry.space_group_name_H-M   'P 1'
#
loop_
_entity.id
_entity.type
_entity.pdbx_description
1 polymer ?
#
loop_
_entity_poly.entity_id
_entity_poly.type
_entity_poly.pdbx_seq_one_letter_code
_entity_poly.pdbx_strand_id
1 'polypeptide(L)'
;MPANLPTTSTYRDVTITDHTLVARLTCPYVISLPGFGPLGARTLEEAHAKIDNFIAHQTQPAPAGQIKILAVLPTGAGARSMSASTMRGRAERARGQNRKGGKFA
;
A
#
# COMPACT_ATOMS: atom_id res chain seq x y z
N MET A 1 -18.09 24.97 -16.41
CA MET A 1 -18.05 24.45 -15.03
C MET A 1 -16.59 24.19 -14.70
N PRO A 2 -16.00 24.76 -13.64
CA PRO A 2 -14.61 24.49 -13.32
C PRO A 2 -14.47 23.00 -13.03
N ALA A 3 -13.52 22.35 -13.68
CA ALA A 3 -13.23 20.94 -13.47
C ALA A 3 -12.80 20.76 -12.01
N ASN A 4 -13.51 19.93 -11.26
CA ASN A 4 -13.08 19.45 -9.94
C ASN A 4 -11.86 18.56 -10.13
N LEU A 5 -10.71 19.19 -10.33
CA LEU A 5 -9.43 18.51 -10.42
C LEU A 5 -8.86 18.37 -9.01
N PRO A 6 -8.20 17.25 -8.71
CA PRO A 6 -7.53 17.11 -7.44
C PRO A 6 -6.40 18.14 -7.35
N THR A 7 -6.34 18.86 -6.23
CA THR A 7 -5.29 19.83 -5.97
C THR A 7 -4.08 19.11 -5.40
N THR A 8 -2.91 19.33 -5.99
CA THR A 8 -1.64 18.81 -5.49
C THR A 8 -0.90 19.87 -4.69
N SER A 9 -0.32 19.45 -3.57
CA SER A 9 0.55 20.26 -2.71
C SER A 9 1.82 19.47 -2.40
N THR A 10 2.88 20.16 -2.02
CA THR A 10 4.17 19.53 -1.67
C THR A 10 4.55 19.90 -0.23
N TYR A 11 5.01 18.90 0.54
CA TYR A 11 5.50 19.08 1.90
C TYR A 11 6.75 18.23 2.09
N ARG A 12 7.88 18.86 2.45
CA ARG A 12 9.20 18.21 2.63
C ARG A 12 9.59 17.29 1.46
N ASP A 13 9.44 17.81 0.25
CA ASP A 13 9.70 17.11 -1.02
C ASP A 13 8.80 15.88 -1.30
N VAL A 14 7.72 15.72 -0.53
CA VAL A 14 6.68 14.69 -0.74
C VAL A 14 5.41 15.32 -1.27
N THR A 15 4.86 14.74 -2.33
CA THR A 15 3.60 15.21 -2.94
C THR A 15 2.40 14.66 -2.19
N ILE A 16 1.48 15.56 -1.84
CA ILE A 16 0.17 15.28 -1.25
C ILE A 16 -0.90 15.69 -2.26
N THR A 17 -1.73 14.74 -2.66
CA THR A 17 -2.86 14.96 -3.54
C THR A 17 -4.14 15.05 -2.72
N ASP A 18 -4.87 16.14 -2.84
CA ASP A 18 -6.17 16.35 -2.21
C ASP A 18 -7.30 15.97 -3.18
N HIS A 19 -8.11 15.00 -2.77
CA HIS A 19 -9.26 14.49 -3.51
C HIS A 19 -10.61 14.91 -2.92
N THR A 20 -10.65 15.81 -1.91
CA THR A 20 -11.89 16.29 -1.26
C THR A 20 -12.94 16.78 -2.28
N LEU A 21 -12.51 17.47 -3.33
CA LEU A 21 -13.39 18.06 -4.35
C LEU A 21 -13.84 17.06 -5.43
N VAL A 22 -13.19 15.89 -5.53
CA VAL A 22 -13.34 14.96 -6.65
C VAL A 22 -14.12 13.71 -6.23
N ALA A 23 -13.92 13.23 -5.01
CA ALA A 23 -14.49 11.97 -4.56
C ALA A 23 -14.80 11.99 -3.05
N ARG A 24 -15.92 11.36 -2.65
CA ARG A 24 -16.25 11.07 -1.25
C ARG A 24 -15.41 9.90 -0.73
N LEU A 25 -14.10 10.07 -0.72
CA LEU A 25 -13.17 9.09 -0.18
C LEU A 25 -13.15 9.18 1.34
N THR A 26 -12.98 8.03 1.99
CA THR A 26 -12.79 7.96 3.46
C THR A 26 -11.49 8.61 3.90
N CYS A 27 -10.49 8.66 3.00
CA CYS A 27 -9.23 9.37 3.15
C CYS A 27 -9.03 10.28 1.92
N PRO A 28 -9.34 11.58 2.02
CA PRO A 28 -9.26 12.48 0.87
C PRO A 28 -7.83 12.91 0.53
N TYR A 29 -6.87 12.79 1.46
CA TYR A 29 -5.47 13.14 1.22
C TYR A 29 -4.67 11.89 0.88
N VAL A 30 -4.01 11.89 -0.28
CA VAL A 30 -3.16 10.78 -0.73
C VAL A 30 -1.72 11.25 -0.81
N ILE A 31 -0.84 10.57 -0.09
CA ILE A 31 0.59 10.86 0.00
C ILE A 31 1.32 9.91 -0.96
N SER A 32 2.15 10.48 -1.84
CA SER A 32 2.99 9.71 -2.76
C SER A 32 4.41 9.61 -2.22
N LEU A 33 4.75 8.47 -1.61
CA LEU A 33 6.07 8.24 -1.02
C LEU A 33 6.98 7.45 -1.99
N PRO A 34 8.23 7.87 -2.22
CA PRO A 34 9.15 7.13 -3.07
C PRO A 34 9.50 5.78 -2.42
N GLY A 35 9.32 4.69 -3.18
CA GLY A 35 9.60 3.32 -2.72
C GLY A 35 8.53 2.69 -1.82
N PHE A 36 7.46 3.43 -1.49
CA PHE A 36 6.30 2.93 -0.75
C PHE A 36 5.01 3.10 -1.58
N GLY A 37 3.99 2.29 -1.28
CA GLY A 37 2.67 2.46 -1.89
C GLY A 37 2.00 3.79 -1.47
N PRO A 38 0.94 4.22 -2.17
CA PRO A 38 0.20 5.42 -1.83
C PRO A 38 -0.43 5.29 -0.44
N LEU A 39 -0.32 6.35 0.37
CA LEU A 39 -0.78 6.34 1.75
C LEU A 39 -1.90 7.36 1.95
N GLY A 40 -3.04 6.90 2.47
CA GLY A 40 -4.20 7.76 2.72
C GLY A 40 -4.14 8.45 4.08
N ALA A 41 -4.58 9.70 4.17
CA ALA A 41 -4.81 10.45 5.40
C ALA A 41 -6.21 11.10 5.37
N ARG A 42 -6.81 11.26 6.55
CA ARG A 42 -8.14 11.86 6.71
C ARG A 42 -8.08 13.38 6.77
N THR A 43 -7.01 13.92 7.37
CA THR A 43 -6.75 15.35 7.48
C THR A 43 -5.37 15.69 6.91
N LEU A 44 -5.17 16.96 6.58
CA LEU A 44 -3.89 17.48 6.11
C LEU A 44 -2.81 17.40 7.22
N GLU A 45 -3.19 17.65 8.47
CA GLU A 45 -2.30 17.48 9.63
C GLU A 45 -1.84 16.03 9.83
N GLU A 46 -2.75 15.07 9.65
CA GLU A 46 -2.40 13.64 9.69
C GLU A 46 -1.46 13.27 8.55
N ALA A 47 -1.62 13.87 7.37
CA ALA A 47 -0.73 13.67 6.24
C ALA A 47 0.69 14.17 6.56
N HIS A 48 0.81 15.37 7.15
CA HIS A 48 2.10 15.91 7.59
C HIS A 48 2.76 15.04 8.66
N ALA A 49 2.01 14.61 9.68
CA ALA A 49 2.53 13.73 10.73
C ALA A 49 3.05 12.39 10.17
N LYS A 50 2.37 11.84 9.15
CA LYS A 50 2.81 10.62 8.45
C LYS A 50 4.11 10.84 7.67
N ILE A 51 4.27 11.98 7.02
CA ILE A 51 5.50 12.36 6.32
C ILE A 51 6.65 12.57 7.32
N ASP A 52 6.39 13.26 8.43
CA ASP A 52 7.39 13.50 9.46
C ASP A 52 7.87 12.21 10.13
N ASN A 53 6.94 11.29 10.43
CA ASN A 53 7.28 9.96 10.94
C ASN A 53 8.10 9.16 9.91
N PHE A 54 7.74 9.23 8.63
CA PHE A 54 8.47 8.56 7.56
C PHE A 54 9.91 9.06 7.46
N ILE A 55 10.12 10.38 7.47
CA ILE A 55 11.45 10.99 7.44
C ILE A 55 12.24 10.64 8.72
N ALA A 56 11.59 10.67 9.89
CA ALA A 56 12.22 10.26 11.14
C ALA A 56 12.72 8.80 11.09
N HIS A 57 11.94 7.88 10.53
CA HIS A 57 12.34 6.49 10.35
C HIS A 57 13.45 6.28 9.30
N GLN A 58 13.57 7.16 8.32
CA GLN A 58 14.70 7.12 7.38
C GLN A 58 16.01 7.61 8.01
N THR A 59 15.93 8.67 8.82
CA THR A 59 17.10 9.28 9.47
C THR A 59 17.60 8.51 10.68
N GLN A 60 16.77 7.66 11.30
CA GLN A 60 17.20 6.82 12.40
C GLN A 60 18.19 5.73 11.93
N PRO A 61 19.38 5.62 12.56
CA PRO A 61 20.29 4.52 12.30
C PRO A 61 19.59 3.20 12.66
N ALA A 62 19.73 2.19 11.80
CA ALA A 62 19.17 0.88 12.08
C ALA A 62 19.73 0.37 13.43
N PRO A 63 18.88 -0.08 14.37
CA PRO A 63 19.37 -0.62 15.63
C PRO A 63 20.27 -1.83 15.33
N ALA A 64 21.39 -1.93 16.05
CA ALA A 64 22.37 -2.98 15.86
C ALA A 64 21.69 -4.35 15.94
N GLY A 65 21.79 -5.15 14.88
CA GLY A 65 21.14 -6.47 14.76
C GLY A 65 19.89 -6.52 13.87
N GLN A 66 19.32 -5.39 13.44
CA GLN A 66 18.27 -5.38 12.41
C GLN A 66 18.87 -5.22 11.01
N ILE A 67 18.85 -6.31 10.24
CA ILE A 67 19.05 -6.26 8.80
C ILE A 67 17.79 -5.63 8.21
N LYS A 68 17.88 -4.38 7.70
CA LYS A 68 16.85 -3.83 6.81
C LYS A 68 16.88 -4.67 5.54
N ILE A 69 16.08 -5.74 5.50
CA ILE A 69 15.84 -6.48 4.25
C ILE A 69 15.10 -5.50 3.35
N LEU A 70 15.83 -4.81 2.50
CA LEU A 70 15.29 -4.20 1.30
C LEU A 70 14.68 -5.36 0.52
N ALA A 71 13.38 -5.57 0.70
CA ALA A 71 12.63 -6.48 -0.14
C ALA A 71 12.77 -5.92 -1.55
N VAL A 72 13.75 -6.43 -2.30
CA VAL A 72 13.79 -6.30 -3.74
C VAL A 72 12.56 -7.04 -4.20
N LEU A 73 11.45 -6.31 -4.29
CA LEU A 73 10.28 -6.73 -5.05
C LEU A 73 10.84 -7.07 -6.43
N PRO A 74 10.70 -8.31 -6.93
CA PRO A 74 11.10 -8.62 -8.28
C PRO A 74 10.31 -7.70 -9.20
N THR A 75 11.00 -6.68 -9.71
CA THR A 75 10.53 -5.81 -10.79
C THR A 75 10.50 -6.67 -12.05
N GLY A 76 9.45 -7.47 -12.16
CA GLY A 76 9.31 -8.47 -13.21
C GLY A 76 8.04 -9.28 -13.02
N ALA A 77 6.93 -8.73 -13.51
CA ALA A 77 5.67 -9.43 -13.79
C ALA A 77 5.06 -10.27 -12.65
N GLY A 78 4.14 -9.65 -11.89
CA GLY A 78 2.97 -10.37 -11.38
C GLY A 78 3.12 -11.12 -10.06
N ALA A 79 3.55 -10.45 -9.00
CA ALA A 79 3.18 -10.87 -7.64
C ALA A 79 1.69 -10.60 -7.40
N ARG A 80 0.82 -11.32 -8.14
CA ARG A 80 -0.61 -11.40 -7.84
C ARG A 80 -0.71 -12.09 -6.50
N SER A 81 -0.93 -11.32 -5.43
CA SER A 81 -1.28 -11.86 -4.12
C SER A 81 -2.46 -12.82 -4.31
N MET A 82 -2.19 -14.12 -4.25
CA MET A 82 -3.24 -15.13 -4.37
C MET A 82 -4.21 -14.93 -3.21
N SER A 83 -5.50 -14.87 -3.50
CA SER A 83 -6.52 -14.76 -2.48
C SER A 83 -6.41 -15.94 -1.51
N ALA A 84 -6.82 -15.76 -0.26
CA ALA A 84 -6.83 -16.83 0.73
C ALA A 84 -7.61 -18.08 0.24
N SER A 85 -8.62 -17.89 -0.60
CA SER A 85 -9.37 -18.98 -1.24
C SER A 85 -8.55 -19.76 -2.27
N THR A 86 -7.68 -19.11 -3.06
CA THR A 86 -6.80 -19.81 -4.01
C THR A 86 -5.70 -20.58 -3.29
N MET A 87 -5.19 -20.05 -2.18
CA MET A 87 -4.19 -20.76 -1.36
C MET A 87 -4.78 -22.00 -0.69
N ARG A 88 -6.00 -21.94 -0.14
CA ARG A 88 -6.69 -23.10 0.44
C ARG A 88 -6.93 -24.21 -0.60
N GLY A 89 -7.43 -23.87 -1.78
CA GLY A 89 -7.66 -24.86 -2.84
C GLY A 89 -6.39 -25.54 -3.35
N ARG A 90 -5.24 -24.84 -3.33
CA ARG A 90 -3.94 -25.47 -3.62
C ARG A 90 -3.49 -26.43 -2.52
N ALA A 91 -3.68 -26.07 -1.26
CA ALA A 91 -3.34 -26.92 -0.13
C ALA A 91 -4.20 -28.20 -0.11
N GLU A 92 -5.49 -28.10 -0.40
CA GLU A 92 -6.41 -29.24 -0.51
C GLU A 92 -6.04 -30.16 -1.67
N ARG A 93 -5.68 -29.59 -2.84
CA ARG A 93 -5.18 -30.36 -3.99
C ARG A 93 -3.85 -31.06 -3.71
N ALA A 94 -2.93 -30.40 -2.99
CA ALA A 94 -1.64 -30.97 -2.61
C ALA A 94 -1.78 -32.16 -1.64
N ARG A 95 -2.86 -32.18 -0.85
CA ARG A 95 -3.23 -33.31 0.01
C ARG A 95 -3.95 -34.44 -0.72
N GLY A 96 -4.05 -34.37 -2.05
CA GLY A 96 -4.63 -35.43 -2.88
C GLY A 96 -6.16 -35.50 -2.85
N GLN A 97 -6.85 -34.49 -2.31
CA GLN A 97 -8.31 -34.44 -2.36
C GLN A 97 -8.77 -34.15 -3.79
N ASN A 98 -9.32 -35.19 -4.45
CA ASN A 98 -9.90 -35.05 -5.79
C ASN A 98 -11.30 -34.43 -5.69
N ARG A 99 -11.55 -33.40 -6.51
CA ARG A 99 -12.85 -32.71 -6.55
C ARG A 99 -13.94 -33.68 -7.05
N LYS A 100 -14.96 -33.95 -6.23
CA LYS A 100 -16.25 -34.49 -6.69
C LYS A 100 -17.27 -33.34 -6.68
N GLY A 101 -17.82 -32.98 -7.85
CA GLY A 101 -18.94 -32.04 -7.92
C GLY A 101 -18.63 -30.56 -7.62
N GLY A 102 -17.39 -30.10 -7.82
CA GLY A 102 -17.03 -28.68 -7.68
C GLY A 102 -16.61 -28.21 -6.28
N LYS A 103 -16.57 -29.12 -5.29
CA LYS A 103 -15.93 -28.88 -3.99
C LYS A 103 -14.87 -29.95 -3.73
N PHE A 104 -13.83 -29.60 -2.96
CA PHE A 104 -12.89 -30.58 -2.43
C PHE A 104 -13.63 -31.40 -1.37
N ALA A 105 -13.52 -32.73 -1.45
CA ALA A 105 -14.10 -33.66 -0.49
C ALA A 105 -13.13 -33.85 0.67
#